data_AF-A0A936CBQ8-F1
#
_entry.id   AF-A0A936CBQ8-F1
#
_cell.length_a   1.000
_cell.length_b   1.000
_cell.length_c   1.000
_cell.angle_alpha   90.00
_cell.angle_beta   90.00
_cell.angle_gamma   90.00
#
_symmetry.space_group_name_H-M   'P 1'
#
loop_
_entity.id
_entity.type
_entity.pdbx_description
1 polymer ?
#
loop_
_entity_poly.entity_id
_entity_poly.type
_entity_poly.pdbx_seq_one_letter_code
_entity_poly.pdbx_strand_id
1 'polypeptide(L)'
;MPNLAILHPQVVHFVVGLLIVGVLFRLVSLTGKLSWTNQAAAALLIMGTAAAAVAVKSGMDAHGPVERVPGSRPIVQEHEEAGETTRNIFFGVVLLELGALALSGGAQRALRFGSAAVGLVGLFFLYETGEEGGELVYSYAGGVGIRSGEPADVERLLLAGQYHQAMLDRKNGKGAEAATLISEMAKRFPNDTSVMIMAIESSLRDRNDAAAALAALDAFRVPADNRRLVMSTGMLRADALVAMGQKDSARATIQALLKAVPDNPRLMAKLDSLK
;
A
#
# COMPACT_ATOMS: atom_id res chain seq x y z
N MET A 1 6.88 31.28 -3.92
CA MET A 1 7.89 30.26 -3.59
C MET A 1 7.68 29.06 -4.50
N PRO A 2 8.70 28.24 -4.81
CA PRO A 2 8.50 27.05 -5.64
C PRO A 2 7.58 26.03 -4.96
N ASN A 3 6.73 25.33 -5.73
CA ASN A 3 5.86 24.26 -5.26
C ASN A 3 6.69 23.03 -4.87
N LEU A 4 6.58 22.59 -3.62
CA LEU A 4 7.33 21.45 -3.08
C LEU A 4 6.50 20.17 -2.91
N ALA A 5 5.23 20.15 -3.33
CA ALA A 5 4.30 19.04 -3.12
C ALA A 5 4.86 17.67 -3.57
N ILE A 6 5.52 17.63 -4.72
CA ILE A 6 6.09 16.40 -5.31
C ILE A 6 7.21 15.80 -4.45
N LEU A 7 7.83 16.62 -3.60
CA LEU A 7 8.93 16.22 -2.72
C LEU A 7 8.45 15.82 -1.33
N HIS A 8 7.18 16.07 -0.97
CA HIS A 8 6.68 15.84 0.38
C HIS A 8 6.95 14.41 0.87
N PRO A 9 6.60 13.34 0.12
CA PRO A 9 6.91 11.97 0.56
C PRO A 9 8.41 11.75 0.79
N GLN A 10 9.28 12.28 -0.09
CA GLN A 10 10.72 12.12 -0.01
C GLN A 10 11.30 12.83 1.22
N VAL A 11 10.83 14.06 1.50
CA VAL A 11 11.29 14.84 2.66
C VAL A 11 10.87 14.17 3.97
N VAL A 12 9.66 13.60 4.04
CA VAL A 12 9.14 12.91 5.24
C VAL A 12 10.03 11.74 5.66
N HIS A 13 10.67 11.02 4.74
CA HIS A 13 11.61 9.94 5.10
C HIS A 13 12.81 10.45 5.92
N PHE A 14 13.31 11.65 5.61
CA PHE A 14 14.39 12.27 6.39
C PHE A 14 13.90 12.71 7.75
N VAL A 15 12.66 13.20 7.87
CA VAL A 15 12.04 13.54 9.16
C VAL A 15 12.01 12.31 10.06
N VAL A 16 11.42 11.21 9.58
CA VAL A 16 11.28 9.97 10.33
C VAL A 16 12.65 9.41 10.75
N GLY A 17 13.56 9.25 9.78
CA GLY A 17 14.87 8.67 10.03
C GLY A 17 15.73 9.50 10.98
N LEU A 18 15.87 10.81 10.71
CA LEU A 18 16.76 11.69 11.49
C LEU A 18 16.25 11.92 12.92
N LEU A 19 14.94 12.10 13.10
CA LEU A 19 14.38 12.36 14.42
C LEU A 19 14.41 11.11 15.31
N ILE A 20 14.04 9.94 14.78
CA ILE A 20 14.13 8.67 15.53
C ILE A 20 15.58 8.40 15.95
N VAL A 21 16.52 8.43 15.00
CA VAL A 21 17.93 8.15 15.31
C VAL A 21 18.52 9.23 16.21
N GLY A 22 18.13 10.50 16.03
CA GLY A 22 18.55 11.62 16.88
C GLY A 22 18.13 11.44 18.34
N VAL A 23 16.87 11.06 18.60
CA VAL A 23 16.37 10.79 19.96
C VAL A 23 17.05 9.55 20.55
N LEU A 24 17.22 8.48 19.78
CA LEU A 24 17.95 7.29 20.24
C LEU A 24 19.40 7.62 20.63
N PHE A 25 20.10 8.39 19.80
CA PHE A 25 21.46 8.83 20.13
C PHE A 25 21.48 9.74 21.35
N ARG A 26 20.48 10.62 21.53
CA ARG A 26 20.35 11.43 22.74
C ARG A 26 20.21 10.55 23.99
N LEU A 27 19.39 9.51 23.94
CA LEU A 27 19.25 8.54 25.04
C LEU A 27 20.56 7.81 25.34
N VAL A 28 21.24 7.32 24.30
CA VAL A 28 22.56 6.66 24.45
C VAL A 28 23.59 7.62 25.02
N SER A 29 23.56 8.91 24.65
CA SER A 29 24.49 9.93 25.13
C SER A 29 24.41 10.14 26.65
N LEU A 30 23.23 9.93 27.24
CA LEU A 30 23.02 10.05 28.69
C LEU A 30 23.72 8.93 29.48
N THR A 31 24.09 7.82 28.84
CA THR A 31 24.86 6.74 29.48
C THR A 31 26.32 7.12 29.72
N GLY A 32 26.83 8.14 29.02
CA GLY A 32 28.23 8.56 29.07
C GLY A 32 29.23 7.60 28.41
N LYS A 33 28.79 6.42 27.94
CA LYS A 33 29.69 5.38 27.40
C LYS A 33 30.20 5.68 25.99
N LEU A 34 29.47 6.46 25.21
CA LEU A 34 29.82 6.82 23.83
C LEU A 34 29.78 8.35 23.69
N SER A 35 30.92 9.01 23.86
CA SER A 35 30.98 10.48 23.90
C SER A 35 30.51 11.15 22.61
N TRP A 36 30.77 10.50 21.45
CA TRP A 36 30.42 10.97 20.11
C TRP A 36 28.90 11.07 19.87
N THR A 37 28.08 10.33 20.61
CA THR A 37 26.63 10.35 20.42
C THR A 37 26.01 11.67 20.87
N ASN A 38 26.72 12.49 21.67
CA ASN A 38 26.22 13.81 22.05
C ASN A 38 26.15 14.77 20.86
N GLN A 39 27.22 14.84 20.08
CA GLN A 39 27.29 15.68 18.89
C GLN A 39 26.41 15.12 17.78
N ALA A 40 26.41 13.79 17.61
CA ALA A 40 25.56 13.13 16.62
C ALA A 40 24.07 13.34 16.91
N ALA A 41 23.63 13.21 18.17
CA ALA A 41 22.24 13.48 18.56
C ALA A 41 21.84 14.93 18.22
N ALA A 42 22.65 15.91 18.62
CA ALA A 42 22.36 17.32 18.35
C ALA A 42 22.26 17.59 16.85
N ALA A 43 23.22 17.10 16.05
CA ALA A 43 23.22 17.27 14.60
C ALA A 43 21.98 16.64 13.94
N LEU A 44 21.65 15.39 14.29
CA LEU A 44 20.51 14.68 13.75
C LEU A 44 19.18 15.33 14.13
N LEU A 45 19.02 15.75 15.39
CA LEU A 45 17.80 16.44 15.85
C LEU A 45 17.63 17.78 15.14
N ILE A 46 18.69 18.58 14.98
CA ILE A 46 18.63 19.85 14.24
C ILE A 46 18.26 19.62 12.77
N MET A 47 18.93 18.68 12.09
CA MET A 47 18.66 18.39 10.68
C MET A 47 17.27 17.78 10.49
N GLY A 48 16.83 16.90 11.38
CA GLY A 48 15.51 16.29 11.36
C GLY A 48 14.39 17.32 11.59
N THR A 49 14.57 18.25 12.52
CA THR A 49 13.62 19.36 12.73
C THR A 49 13.58 20.31 11.53
N ALA A 50 14.72 20.60 10.92
CA ALA A 50 14.77 21.38 9.69
C ALA A 50 14.02 20.67 8.55
N ALA A 51 14.22 19.35 8.40
CA ALA A 51 13.45 18.53 7.47
C ALA A 51 11.95 18.55 7.80
N ALA A 52 11.56 18.53 9.07
CA ALA A 52 10.15 18.59 9.50
C ALA A 52 9.49 19.93 9.09
N ALA A 53 10.21 21.04 9.23
CA ALA A 53 9.73 22.34 8.76
C ALA A 53 9.53 22.36 7.23
N VAL A 54 10.44 21.75 6.47
CA VAL A 54 10.28 21.58 5.03
C VAL A 54 9.13 20.63 4.69
N ALA A 55 8.96 19.55 5.45
CA ALA A 55 7.89 18.57 5.27
C ALA A 55 6.52 19.20 5.42
N VAL A 56 6.27 19.92 6.53
CA VAL A 56 5.00 20.63 6.75
C VAL A 56 4.71 21.62 5.62
N LYS A 57 5.72 22.38 5.20
CA LYS A 57 5.58 23.30 4.06
C LYS A 57 5.22 22.59 2.75
N SER A 58 5.94 21.53 2.43
CA SER A 58 5.65 20.73 1.23
C SER A 58 4.29 20.01 1.30
N GLY A 59 3.81 19.69 2.50
CA GLY A 59 2.49 19.11 2.73
C GLY A 59 1.37 20.11 2.48
N MET A 60 1.50 21.34 2.97
CA MET A 60 0.58 22.44 2.63
C MET A 60 0.53 22.69 1.12
N ASP A 61 1.66 22.62 0.41
CA ASP A 61 1.64 22.73 -1.06
C ASP A 61 0.89 21.56 -1.74
N ALA A 62 0.85 20.38 -1.10
CA ALA A 62 0.22 19.16 -1.60
C ALA A 62 -1.26 19.01 -1.23
N HIS A 63 -1.75 19.74 -0.22
CA HIS A 63 -3.04 19.43 0.42
C HIS A 63 -4.26 19.63 -0.50
N GLY A 64 -4.25 20.63 -1.39
CA GLY A 64 -5.44 21.09 -2.10
C GLY A 64 -6.04 20.05 -3.06
N PRO A 65 -5.25 19.40 -3.93
CA PRO A 65 -5.74 18.28 -4.75
C PRO A 65 -6.24 17.10 -3.92
N VAL A 66 -5.60 16.83 -2.78
CA VAL A 66 -5.92 15.68 -1.93
C VAL A 66 -7.24 15.89 -1.19
N GLU A 67 -7.43 17.06 -0.55
CA GLU A 67 -8.68 17.40 0.18
C GLU A 67 -9.94 17.38 -0.71
N ARG A 68 -9.78 17.55 -2.04
CA ARG A 68 -10.89 17.49 -2.99
C ARG A 68 -11.38 16.07 -3.23
N VAL A 69 -10.62 15.04 -2.83
CA VAL A 69 -11.10 13.66 -2.89
C VAL A 69 -12.27 13.52 -1.92
N PRO A 70 -13.46 13.07 -2.38
CA PRO A 70 -14.62 12.94 -1.51
C PRO A 70 -14.32 12.12 -0.25
N GLY A 71 -14.68 12.66 0.92
CA GLY A 71 -14.47 12.00 2.22
C GLY A 71 -13.07 12.14 2.82
N SER A 72 -12.07 12.63 2.07
CA SER A 72 -10.68 12.72 2.55
C SER A 72 -10.36 13.94 3.41
N ARG A 73 -11.18 15.01 3.35
CA ARG A 73 -10.84 16.29 3.99
C ARG A 73 -10.53 16.19 5.49
N PRO A 74 -11.32 15.48 6.33
CA PRO A 74 -11.01 15.38 7.76
C PRO A 74 -9.63 14.77 8.03
N ILE A 75 -9.31 13.65 7.37
CA ILE A 75 -8.03 12.96 7.59
C ILE A 75 -6.83 13.76 7.06
N VAL A 76 -7.01 14.57 6.01
CA VAL A 76 -5.95 15.49 5.54
C VAL A 76 -5.66 16.55 6.60
N GLN A 77 -6.71 17.10 7.23
CA GLN A 77 -6.58 18.11 8.26
C GLN A 77 -5.92 17.55 9.51
N GLU A 78 -6.33 16.35 9.95
CA GLU A 78 -5.70 15.64 11.07
C GLU A 78 -4.19 15.46 10.81
N HIS A 79 -3.82 14.92 9.64
CA HIS A 79 -2.41 14.75 9.24
C HIS A 79 -1.62 16.07 9.21
N GLU A 80 -2.23 17.16 8.73
CA GLU A 80 -1.62 18.49 8.72
C GLU A 80 -1.34 18.98 10.14
N GLU A 81 -2.34 18.91 11.03
CA GLU A 81 -2.26 19.34 12.43
C GLU A 81 -1.26 18.49 13.24
N ALA A 82 -1.21 17.17 13.02
CA ALA A 82 -0.22 16.30 13.64
C ALA A 82 1.20 16.62 13.16
N GLY A 83 1.38 16.88 11.85
CA GLY A 83 2.66 17.30 11.28
C GLY A 83 3.15 18.63 11.86
N GLU A 84 2.26 19.61 12.00
CA GLU A 84 2.54 20.89 12.67
C GLU A 84 2.96 20.68 14.13
N THR A 85 2.22 19.83 14.85
CA THR A 85 2.47 19.51 16.26
C THR A 85 3.84 18.85 16.44
N THR A 86 4.15 17.83 15.62
CA THR A 86 5.45 17.16 15.61
C THR A 86 6.58 18.15 15.35
N ARG A 87 6.46 18.99 14.31
CA ARG A 87 7.44 20.04 14.00
C ARG A 87 7.67 20.97 15.21
N ASN A 88 6.60 21.43 15.84
CA ASN A 88 6.67 22.38 16.96
C ASN A 88 7.33 21.76 18.20
N ILE A 89 7.02 20.50 18.53
CA ILE A 89 7.70 19.77 19.62
C ILE A 89 9.19 19.68 19.36
N PHE A 90 9.58 19.31 18.14
CA PHE A 90 10.99 19.15 17.77
C PHE A 90 11.75 20.48 17.63
N PHE A 91 11.06 21.61 17.40
CA PHE A 91 11.67 22.93 17.62
C PHE A 91 12.01 23.14 19.11
N GLY A 92 11.12 22.75 20.02
CA GLY A 92 11.41 22.75 21.45
C GLY A 92 12.64 21.88 21.81
N VAL A 93 12.73 20.69 21.23
CA VAL A 93 13.92 19.83 21.37
C VAL A 93 15.19 20.52 20.88
N VAL A 94 15.14 21.15 19.70
CA VAL A 94 16.30 21.91 19.17
C VAL A 94 16.71 23.06 20.08
N LEU A 95 15.78 23.78 20.71
CA LEU A 95 16.12 24.83 21.68
C LEU A 95 16.87 24.25 22.90
N LEU A 96 16.45 23.09 23.41
CA LEU A 96 17.14 22.38 24.48
C LEU A 96 18.54 21.92 24.05
N GLU A 97 18.67 21.43 22.82
CA GLU A 97 19.95 21.02 22.24
C GLU A 97 20.93 22.19 22.13
N LEU A 98 20.48 23.32 21.56
CA LEU A 98 21.31 24.52 21.43
C LEU A 98 21.71 25.08 22.80
N GLY A 99 20.78 25.09 23.76
CA GLY A 99 21.10 25.45 25.15
C GLY A 99 22.12 24.50 25.77
N ALA A 100 22.01 23.19 25.53
CA ALA A 100 22.97 22.21 26.03
C ALA A 100 24.36 22.34 25.39
N LEU A 101 24.46 22.88 24.17
CA LEU A 101 25.73 23.22 23.53
C LEU A 101 26.34 24.51 24.09
N ALA A 102 25.52 25.47 24.49
CA ALA A 102 25.95 26.76 25.03
C ALA A 102 26.34 26.72 26.53
N LEU A 103 25.81 25.75 27.30
CA LEU A 103 26.05 25.62 28.73
C LEU A 103 26.97 24.44 29.07
N SER A 104 27.48 24.41 30.31
CA SER A 104 28.31 23.32 30.86
C SER A 104 27.75 22.78 32.19
N GLY A 105 28.34 21.67 32.66
CA GLY A 105 28.08 21.13 34.00
C GLY A 105 26.66 20.63 34.21
N GLY A 106 26.09 20.92 35.39
CA GLY A 106 24.75 20.45 35.77
C GLY A 106 23.63 20.96 34.87
N ALA A 107 23.70 22.21 34.43
CA ALA A 107 22.70 22.82 33.54
C ALA A 107 22.69 22.14 32.16
N GLN A 108 23.87 21.90 31.58
CA GLN A 108 23.99 21.13 30.33
C GLN A 108 23.38 19.74 30.46
N ARG A 109 23.66 19.04 31.57
CA ARG A 109 23.10 17.71 31.81
C ARG A 109 21.57 17.75 31.91
N ALA A 110 21.02 18.72 32.64
CA ALA A 110 19.57 18.90 32.76
C ALA A 110 18.91 19.15 31.40
N LEU A 111 19.49 20.01 30.56
CA LEU A 111 18.97 20.27 29.20
C LEU A 111 19.02 19.03 28.30
N ARG A 112 20.06 18.19 28.40
CA ARG A 112 20.12 16.91 27.67
C ARG A 112 19.06 15.93 28.13
N PHE A 113 18.79 15.84 29.42
CA PHE A 113 17.68 15.04 29.95
C PHE A 113 16.33 15.58 29.47
N GLY A 114 16.15 16.91 29.48
CA GLY A 114 14.97 17.56 28.93
C GLY A 114 14.78 17.24 27.45
N SER A 115 15.84 17.37 26.64
CA SER A 115 15.82 17.02 25.22
C SER A 115 15.43 15.56 24.99
N ALA A 116 15.97 14.63 25.80
CA ALA A 116 15.57 13.23 25.72
C ALA A 116 14.09 13.00 26.05
N ALA A 117 13.60 13.63 27.13
CA ALA A 117 12.21 13.48 27.56
C ALA A 117 11.22 14.08 26.56
N VAL A 118 11.45 15.32 26.12
CA VAL A 118 10.62 15.98 25.11
C VAL A 118 10.76 15.27 23.75
N GLY A 119 11.95 14.78 23.42
CA GLY A 119 12.19 13.97 22.21
C GLY A 119 11.38 12.69 22.19
N LEU A 120 11.26 11.98 23.33
CA LEU A 120 10.39 10.80 23.43
C LEU A 120 8.92 11.14 23.21
N VAL A 121 8.42 12.25 23.76
CA VAL A 121 7.08 12.76 23.46
C VAL A 121 6.95 13.10 21.97
N GLY A 122 7.97 13.73 21.39
CA GLY A 122 8.03 14.01 19.96
C GLY A 122 7.97 12.75 19.09
N LEU A 123 8.59 11.63 19.51
CA LEU A 123 8.49 10.36 18.78
C LEU A 123 7.07 9.79 18.77
N PHE A 124 6.30 9.99 19.85
CA PHE A 124 4.89 9.61 19.88
C PHE A 124 4.08 10.40 18.84
N PHE A 125 4.21 11.73 18.82
CA PHE A 125 3.51 12.54 17.81
C PHE A 125 3.99 12.29 16.37
N LEU A 126 5.28 11.99 16.20
CA LEU A 126 5.84 11.58 14.91
C LEU A 126 5.21 10.26 14.42
N TYR A 127 4.94 9.33 15.33
CA TYR A 127 4.21 8.10 15.03
C TYR A 127 2.77 8.41 14.61
N GLU A 128 2.02 9.20 15.39
CA GLU A 128 0.64 9.58 15.04
C GLU A 128 0.56 10.29 13.67
N THR A 129 1.49 11.22 13.41
CA THR A 129 1.59 11.90 12.11
C THR A 129 1.80 10.88 10.97
N GLY A 130 2.60 9.84 11.22
CA GLY A 130 2.85 8.75 10.28
C GLY A 130 1.63 7.86 10.07
N GLU A 131 0.89 7.55 11.11
CA GLU A 131 -0.36 6.76 11.04
C GLU A 131 -1.42 7.49 10.22
N GLU A 132 -1.69 8.75 10.52
CA GLU A 132 -2.65 9.58 9.78
C GLU A 132 -2.24 9.75 8.31
N GLY A 133 -0.93 9.94 8.05
CA GLY A 133 -0.39 9.98 6.69
C GLY A 133 -0.55 8.64 5.97
N GLY A 134 -0.39 7.53 6.69
CA GLY A 134 -0.67 6.19 6.21
C GLY A 134 -2.14 5.99 5.86
N GLU A 135 -3.05 6.38 6.74
CA GLU A 135 -4.49 6.29 6.52
C GLU A 135 -4.92 7.12 5.31
N LEU A 136 -4.36 8.32 5.15
CA LEU A 136 -4.59 9.15 3.96
C LEU A 136 -4.20 8.42 2.66
N VAL A 137 -3.06 7.73 2.64
CA VAL A 137 -2.58 6.99 1.46
C VAL A 137 -3.38 5.71 1.22
N TYR A 138 -3.61 4.90 2.26
CA TYR A 138 -4.18 3.56 2.13
C TYR A 138 -5.70 3.55 2.04
N SER A 139 -6.38 4.46 2.74
CA SER A 139 -7.85 4.47 2.81
C SER A 139 -8.48 5.50 1.87
N TYR A 140 -7.77 6.60 1.59
CA TYR A 140 -8.32 7.73 0.83
C TYR A 140 -7.55 8.04 -0.46
N ALA A 141 -6.54 7.23 -0.79
CA ALA A 141 -5.78 7.35 -2.01
C ALA A 141 -5.13 8.75 -2.17
N GLY A 142 -4.58 9.27 -1.08
CA GLY A 142 -3.98 10.60 -1.02
C GLY A 142 -2.88 10.81 -2.08
N GLY A 143 -3.22 11.52 -3.15
CA GLY A 143 -2.27 11.92 -4.20
C GLY A 143 -1.86 10.82 -5.18
N VAL A 144 -2.59 9.70 -5.25
CA VAL A 144 -2.23 8.57 -6.13
C VAL A 144 -2.51 8.89 -7.60
N GLY A 145 -1.56 8.57 -8.49
CA GLY A 145 -1.71 8.66 -9.95
C GLY A 145 -1.76 10.07 -10.56
N ILE A 146 -1.86 11.13 -9.74
CA ILE A 146 -1.92 12.52 -10.21
C ILE A 146 -0.55 13.19 -10.34
N ARG A 147 0.53 12.51 -9.93
CA ARG A 147 1.90 13.06 -9.94
C ARG A 147 2.47 13.24 -11.35
N SER A 148 2.24 12.27 -12.24
CA SER A 148 2.75 12.27 -13.62
C SER A 148 1.84 13.03 -14.59
N GLY A 149 0.55 13.15 -14.25
CA GLY A 149 -0.49 13.60 -15.16
C GLY A 149 -0.92 12.53 -16.19
N GLU A 150 -0.33 11.33 -16.16
CA GLU A 150 -0.63 10.25 -17.08
C GLU A 150 -1.90 9.52 -16.65
N PRO A 151 -2.97 9.48 -17.48
CA PRO A 151 -4.20 8.78 -17.13
C PRO A 151 -4.00 7.30 -16.78
N ALA A 152 -3.00 6.66 -17.41
CA ALA A 152 -2.66 5.27 -17.18
C ALA A 152 -2.23 4.99 -15.72
N ASP A 153 -1.68 5.96 -15.00
CA ASP A 153 -1.36 5.79 -13.58
C ASP A 153 -2.64 5.68 -12.74
N VAL A 154 -3.62 6.56 -12.98
CA VAL A 154 -4.94 6.51 -12.32
C VAL A 154 -5.68 5.23 -12.67
N GLU A 155 -5.58 4.76 -13.92
CA GLU A 155 -6.22 3.52 -14.34
C GLU A 155 -5.67 2.28 -13.62
N ARG A 156 -4.35 2.20 -13.43
CA ARG A 156 -3.72 1.13 -12.65
C ARG A 156 -4.23 1.10 -11.21
N LEU A 157 -4.39 2.27 -10.60
CA LEU A 157 -4.86 2.41 -9.23
C LEU A 157 -6.35 2.10 -9.09
N LEU A 158 -7.16 2.51 -10.05
CA LEU A 158 -8.57 2.14 -10.11
C LEU A 158 -8.73 0.62 -10.22
N LEU A 159 -7.96 -0.02 -11.12
CA LEU A 159 -7.96 -1.48 -11.26
C LEU A 159 -7.61 -2.16 -9.92
N ALA A 160 -6.59 -1.68 -9.22
CA ALA A 160 -6.21 -2.20 -7.91
C ALA A 160 -7.32 -2.02 -6.87
N GLY A 161 -7.95 -0.85 -6.82
CA GLY A 161 -9.07 -0.58 -5.90
C GLY A 161 -10.28 -1.49 -6.15
N GLN A 162 -10.71 -1.62 -7.41
CA GLN A 162 -11.81 -2.51 -7.79
C GLN A 162 -11.48 -3.98 -7.49
N TYR A 163 -10.24 -4.40 -7.73
CA TYR A 163 -9.78 -5.75 -7.40
C TYR A 163 -9.86 -6.02 -5.90
N HIS A 164 -9.27 -5.16 -5.07
CA HIS A 164 -9.26 -5.36 -3.62
C HIS A 164 -10.67 -5.32 -3.03
N GLN A 165 -11.53 -4.41 -3.49
CA GLN A 165 -12.93 -4.36 -3.09
C GLN A 165 -13.66 -5.66 -3.47
N ALA A 166 -13.50 -6.15 -4.70
CA ALA A 166 -14.13 -7.40 -5.12
C ALA A 166 -13.67 -8.61 -4.28
N MET A 167 -12.38 -8.66 -3.91
CA MET A 167 -11.89 -9.75 -3.05
C MET A 167 -12.43 -9.66 -1.62
N LEU A 168 -12.59 -8.45 -1.07
CA LEU A 168 -13.21 -8.23 0.24
C LEU A 168 -14.69 -8.59 0.22
N ASP A 169 -15.42 -8.18 -0.80
CA ASP A 169 -16.83 -8.53 -0.98
C ASP A 169 -17.02 -10.05 -1.06
N ARG A 170 -16.18 -10.73 -1.87
CA ARG A 170 -16.16 -12.20 -1.93
C ARG A 170 -15.88 -12.84 -0.56
N LYS A 171 -14.93 -12.31 0.21
CA LYS A 171 -14.62 -12.81 1.57
C LYS A 171 -15.79 -12.62 2.53
N ASN A 172 -16.57 -11.56 2.34
CA ASN A 172 -17.73 -11.21 3.17
C ASN A 172 -19.05 -11.78 2.65
N GLY A 173 -19.02 -12.74 1.71
CA GLY A 173 -20.20 -13.41 1.18
C GLY A 173 -21.00 -12.61 0.13
N LYS A 174 -20.47 -11.47 -0.31
CA LYS A 174 -21.06 -10.56 -1.31
C LYS A 174 -20.58 -10.89 -2.73
N GLY A 175 -20.87 -12.11 -3.17
CA GLY A 175 -20.41 -12.61 -4.47
C GLY A 175 -20.94 -11.81 -5.66
N ALA A 176 -22.20 -11.39 -5.62
CA ALA A 176 -22.82 -10.64 -6.72
C ALA A 176 -22.18 -9.26 -6.93
N GLU A 177 -21.84 -8.57 -5.84
CA GLU A 177 -21.13 -7.29 -5.84
C GLU A 177 -19.71 -7.45 -6.36
N ALA A 178 -18.99 -8.47 -5.88
CA ALA A 178 -17.68 -8.82 -6.41
C ALA A 178 -17.71 -9.09 -7.92
N ALA A 179 -18.71 -9.85 -8.41
CA ALA A 179 -18.89 -10.14 -9.82
C ALA A 179 -19.19 -8.90 -10.67
N THR A 180 -19.90 -7.93 -10.09
CA THR A 180 -20.19 -6.65 -10.76
C THR A 180 -18.90 -5.87 -10.98
N LEU A 181 -18.08 -5.70 -9.93
CA LEU A 181 -16.78 -5.04 -10.01
C LEU A 181 -15.84 -5.75 -11.01
N ILE A 182 -15.79 -7.08 -10.97
CA ILE A 182 -14.95 -7.85 -11.90
C ILE A 182 -15.41 -7.70 -13.35
N SER A 183 -16.71 -7.65 -13.59
CA SER A 183 -17.27 -7.38 -14.93
C SER A 183 -16.89 -5.99 -15.43
N GLU A 184 -16.92 -4.97 -14.56
CA GLU A 184 -16.47 -3.62 -14.89
C GLU A 184 -14.98 -3.57 -15.22
N MET A 185 -14.15 -4.25 -14.43
CA MET A 185 -12.71 -4.38 -14.71
C MET A 185 -12.49 -4.99 -16.11
N ALA A 186 -13.16 -6.10 -16.44
CA ALA A 186 -13.01 -6.75 -17.75
C ALA A 186 -13.47 -5.87 -18.93
N LYS A 187 -14.54 -5.08 -18.74
CA LYS A 187 -14.99 -4.11 -19.76
C LYS A 187 -13.95 -3.00 -19.98
N ARG A 188 -13.32 -2.52 -18.91
CA ARG A 188 -12.35 -1.42 -18.96
C ARG A 188 -10.96 -1.86 -19.40
N PHE A 189 -10.57 -3.09 -19.07
CA PHE A 189 -9.24 -3.66 -19.34
C PHE A 189 -9.33 -4.96 -20.17
N PRO A 190 -9.93 -4.93 -21.38
CA PRO A 190 -10.16 -6.13 -22.18
C PRO A 190 -8.88 -6.82 -22.66
N ASN A 191 -7.77 -6.08 -22.70
CA ASN A 191 -6.47 -6.60 -23.11
C ASN A 191 -5.67 -7.20 -21.93
N ASP A 192 -6.11 -7.00 -20.69
CA ASP A 192 -5.48 -7.62 -19.53
C ASP A 192 -6.00 -9.05 -19.36
N THR A 193 -5.16 -10.01 -19.74
CA THR A 193 -5.47 -11.44 -19.67
C THR A 193 -5.81 -11.89 -18.25
N SER A 194 -5.19 -11.31 -17.22
CA SER A 194 -5.45 -11.69 -15.82
C SER A 194 -6.84 -11.23 -15.40
N VAL A 195 -7.25 -10.03 -15.80
CA VAL A 195 -8.60 -9.51 -15.57
C VAL A 195 -9.64 -10.33 -16.32
N MET A 196 -9.38 -10.68 -17.58
CA MET A 196 -10.29 -11.49 -18.37
C MET A 196 -10.51 -12.88 -17.75
N ILE A 197 -9.45 -13.56 -17.32
CA ILE A 197 -9.58 -14.85 -16.63
C ILE A 197 -10.34 -14.71 -15.32
N MET A 198 -10.09 -13.64 -14.56
CA MET A 198 -10.82 -13.37 -13.32
C MET A 198 -12.33 -13.20 -13.56
N ALA A 199 -12.73 -12.54 -14.65
CA ALA A 199 -14.13 -12.40 -15.01
C ALA A 199 -14.80 -13.72 -15.41
N ILE A 200 -14.06 -14.60 -16.08
CA ILE A 200 -14.53 -15.96 -16.36
C ILE A 200 -14.70 -16.73 -15.05
N GLU A 201 -13.70 -16.69 -14.16
CA GLU A 201 -13.77 -17.36 -12.85
C GLU A 201 -14.95 -16.83 -12.03
N SER A 202 -15.16 -15.52 -12.03
CA SER A 202 -16.27 -14.88 -11.32
C SER A 202 -17.63 -15.29 -11.87
N SER A 203 -17.75 -15.52 -13.19
CA SER A 203 -18.99 -16.06 -13.78
C SER A 203 -19.36 -17.40 -13.17
N LEU A 204 -18.37 -18.30 -13.03
CA LEU A 204 -18.58 -19.61 -12.44
C LEU A 204 -18.81 -19.53 -10.92
N ARG A 205 -17.94 -18.82 -10.21
CA ARG A 205 -17.86 -18.86 -8.75
C ARG A 205 -18.84 -17.92 -8.05
N ASP A 206 -19.00 -16.71 -8.57
CA ASP A 206 -19.74 -15.67 -7.88
C ASP A 206 -21.15 -15.52 -8.45
N ARG A 207 -21.32 -15.71 -9.77
CA ARG A 207 -22.65 -15.68 -10.44
C ARG A 207 -23.32 -17.05 -10.54
N ASN A 208 -22.61 -18.13 -10.26
CA ASN A 208 -23.06 -19.51 -10.48
C ASN A 208 -23.54 -19.76 -11.92
N ASP A 209 -22.91 -19.07 -12.90
CA ASP A 209 -23.24 -19.15 -14.32
C ASP A 209 -22.12 -19.86 -15.09
N ALA A 210 -22.16 -21.19 -15.01
CA ALA A 210 -21.20 -22.05 -15.68
C ALA A 210 -21.29 -21.98 -17.21
N ALA A 211 -22.49 -21.72 -17.75
CA ALA A 211 -22.69 -21.59 -19.19
C ALA A 211 -22.00 -20.33 -19.73
N ALA A 212 -22.14 -19.18 -19.05
CA ALA A 212 -21.43 -17.96 -19.41
C ALA A 212 -19.92 -18.11 -19.27
N ALA A 213 -19.44 -18.83 -18.24
CA ALA A 213 -18.01 -19.11 -18.08
C ALA A 213 -17.45 -19.91 -19.26
N LEU A 214 -18.16 -20.96 -19.72
CA LEU A 214 -17.74 -21.74 -20.90
C LEU A 214 -17.77 -20.90 -22.18
N ALA A 215 -18.83 -20.15 -22.42
CA ALA A 215 -18.93 -19.29 -23.59
C ALA A 215 -17.78 -18.26 -23.64
N ALA A 216 -17.43 -17.69 -22.49
CA ALA A 216 -16.30 -16.76 -22.39
C ALA A 216 -14.95 -17.47 -22.60
N LEU A 217 -14.76 -18.71 -22.11
CA LEU A 217 -13.57 -19.52 -22.38
C LEU A 217 -13.41 -19.92 -23.85
N ASP A 218 -14.50 -20.09 -24.57
CA ASP A 218 -14.49 -20.40 -26.00
C ASP A 218 -14.11 -19.16 -26.82
N ALA A 219 -14.56 -17.98 -26.40
CA ALA A 219 -14.18 -16.70 -27.00
C ALA A 219 -12.74 -16.27 -26.65
N PHE A 220 -12.22 -16.72 -25.50
CA PHE A 220 -10.91 -16.31 -25.00
C PHE A 220 -9.77 -17.07 -25.69
N ARG A 221 -9.04 -16.38 -26.57
CA ARG A 221 -7.87 -16.95 -27.28
C ARG A 221 -6.67 -17.02 -26.35
N VAL A 222 -6.29 -18.23 -25.96
CA VAL A 222 -5.09 -18.49 -25.17
C VAL A 222 -3.92 -18.84 -26.09
N PRO A 223 -2.79 -18.09 -26.04
CA PRO A 223 -1.57 -18.47 -26.74
C PRO A 223 -1.09 -19.85 -26.26
N ALA A 224 -0.88 -20.79 -27.19
CA ALA A 224 -0.55 -22.18 -26.87
C ALA A 224 0.82 -22.37 -26.20
N ASP A 225 1.72 -21.40 -26.39
CA ASP A 225 3.03 -21.32 -25.76
C ASP A 225 2.97 -20.89 -24.29
N ASN A 226 1.87 -20.24 -23.87
CA ASN A 226 1.69 -19.83 -22.48
C ASN A 226 1.09 -20.96 -21.63
N ARG A 227 1.95 -21.88 -21.21
CA ARG A 227 1.60 -23.05 -20.38
C ARG A 227 0.75 -22.71 -19.16
N ARG A 228 1.05 -21.59 -18.48
CA ARG A 228 0.30 -21.15 -17.29
C ARG A 228 -1.16 -20.86 -17.63
N LEU A 229 -1.40 -20.11 -18.70
CA LEU A 229 -2.74 -19.74 -19.14
C LEU A 229 -3.53 -20.93 -19.68
N VAL A 230 -2.87 -21.83 -20.43
CA VAL A 230 -3.48 -23.07 -20.91
C VAL A 230 -3.96 -23.92 -19.73
N MET A 231 -3.13 -24.04 -18.68
CA MET A 231 -3.51 -24.76 -17.47
C MET A 231 -4.66 -24.07 -16.72
N SER A 232 -4.60 -22.75 -16.49
CA SER A 232 -5.63 -22.05 -15.73
C SER A 232 -7.00 -22.08 -16.42
N THR A 233 -7.03 -21.83 -17.72
CA THR A 233 -8.28 -21.86 -18.50
C THR A 233 -8.81 -23.28 -18.69
N GLY A 234 -7.93 -24.27 -18.84
CA GLY A 234 -8.30 -25.69 -18.89
C GLY A 234 -8.90 -26.21 -17.58
N MET A 235 -8.32 -25.84 -16.43
CA MET A 235 -8.89 -26.14 -15.12
C MET A 235 -10.27 -25.49 -14.94
N LEU A 236 -10.38 -24.21 -15.29
CA LEU A 236 -11.64 -23.47 -15.18
C LEU A 236 -12.72 -24.03 -16.11
N ARG A 237 -12.35 -24.48 -17.32
CA ARG A 237 -13.26 -25.20 -18.23
C ARG A 237 -13.76 -26.49 -17.61
N ALA A 238 -12.87 -27.29 -17.00
CA ALA A 238 -13.27 -28.52 -16.32
C ALA A 238 -14.22 -28.23 -15.14
N ASP A 239 -13.96 -27.18 -14.35
CA ASP A 239 -14.84 -26.77 -13.25
C ASP A 239 -16.23 -26.35 -13.74
N ALA A 240 -16.30 -25.57 -14.82
CA ALA A 240 -17.57 -25.16 -15.41
C ALA A 240 -18.36 -26.35 -16.00
N LEU A 241 -17.68 -27.30 -16.66
CA LEU A 241 -18.31 -28.53 -17.15
C LEU A 241 -18.89 -29.38 -16.01
N VAL A 242 -18.16 -29.49 -14.89
CA VAL A 242 -18.67 -30.18 -13.69
C VAL A 242 -19.91 -29.49 -13.13
N ALA A 243 -19.90 -28.15 -13.04
CA ALA A 243 -21.04 -27.38 -12.57
C ALA A 243 -22.28 -27.53 -13.47
N MET A 244 -22.08 -27.83 -14.76
CA MET A 244 -23.15 -28.18 -15.71
C MET A 244 -23.53 -29.67 -15.71
N GLY A 245 -22.96 -30.49 -14.84
CA GLY A 245 -23.21 -31.94 -14.79
C GLY A 245 -22.49 -32.76 -15.87
N GLN A 246 -21.60 -32.15 -16.66
CA GLN A 246 -20.88 -32.77 -17.78
C GLN A 246 -19.53 -33.37 -17.33
N LYS A 247 -19.57 -34.33 -16.40
CA LYS A 247 -18.36 -34.92 -15.79
C LYS A 247 -17.43 -35.61 -16.79
N ASP A 248 -17.96 -36.30 -17.79
CA ASP A 248 -17.15 -36.98 -18.80
C ASP A 248 -16.38 -35.99 -19.69
N SER A 249 -17.02 -34.88 -20.08
CA SER A 249 -16.38 -33.78 -20.79
C SER A 249 -15.30 -33.10 -19.94
N ALA A 250 -15.55 -32.92 -18.65
CA ALA A 250 -14.55 -32.39 -17.71
C ALA A 250 -13.33 -33.31 -17.61
N ARG A 251 -13.57 -34.63 -17.51
CA ARG A 251 -12.52 -35.65 -17.48
C ARG A 251 -11.67 -35.63 -18.76
N ALA A 252 -12.32 -35.56 -19.92
CA ALA A 252 -11.63 -35.45 -21.21
C ALA A 252 -10.76 -34.19 -21.30
N THR A 253 -11.25 -33.06 -20.77
CA THR A 253 -10.49 -31.79 -20.71
C THR A 253 -9.23 -31.94 -19.86
N ILE A 254 -9.32 -32.51 -18.67
CA ILE A 254 -8.16 -32.73 -17.79
C ILE A 254 -7.16 -33.73 -18.39
N GLN A 255 -7.63 -34.80 -19.02
CA GLN A 255 -6.77 -35.76 -19.72
C GLN A 255 -6.00 -35.11 -20.88
N ALA A 256 -6.63 -34.20 -21.63
CA ALA A 256 -5.95 -33.45 -22.68
C ALA A 256 -4.85 -32.54 -22.10
N LEU A 257 -5.10 -31.88 -20.96
CA LEU A 257 -4.09 -31.06 -20.28
C LEU A 257 -2.90 -31.88 -19.78
N LEU A 258 -3.14 -33.08 -19.24
CA LEU A 258 -2.08 -33.99 -18.78
C LEU A 258 -1.18 -34.48 -19.93
N LYS A 259 -1.69 -34.57 -21.16
CA LYS A 259 -0.85 -34.86 -22.34
C LYS A 259 0.10 -33.70 -22.67
N ALA A 260 -0.34 -32.45 -22.45
CA ALA A 260 0.46 -31.25 -22.71
C ALA A 260 1.43 -30.91 -21.58
N VAL A 261 1.06 -31.23 -20.33
CA VAL A 261 1.87 -31.02 -19.12
C VAL A 261 1.86 -32.32 -18.29
N PRO A 262 2.72 -33.29 -18.62
CA PRO A 262 2.84 -34.54 -17.87
C PRO A 262 3.19 -34.30 -16.40
N ASP A 263 2.83 -35.24 -15.53
CA ASP A 263 3.22 -35.30 -14.12
C ASP A 263 2.80 -34.11 -13.24
N ASN A 264 1.72 -33.41 -13.61
CA ASN A 264 1.21 -32.32 -12.79
C ASN A 264 0.31 -32.83 -11.63
N PRO A 265 0.70 -32.66 -10.35
CA PRO A 265 -0.07 -33.21 -9.23
C PRO A 265 -1.48 -32.64 -9.10
N ARG A 266 -1.69 -31.37 -9.49
CA ARG A 266 -3.00 -30.71 -9.43
C ARG A 266 -3.96 -31.28 -10.47
N LEU A 267 -3.47 -31.53 -11.69
CA LEU A 267 -4.28 -32.13 -12.75
C LEU A 267 -4.62 -33.59 -12.44
N MET A 268 -3.67 -34.36 -11.87
CA MET A 268 -3.93 -35.73 -11.41
C MET A 268 -4.99 -35.76 -10.31
N ALA A 269 -4.84 -34.94 -9.27
CA ALA A 269 -5.83 -34.83 -8.19
C ALA A 269 -7.21 -34.42 -8.72
N LYS A 270 -7.27 -33.49 -9.68
CA LYS A 270 -8.53 -33.10 -10.31
C LYS A 270 -9.13 -34.27 -11.09
N LEU A 271 -8.34 -34.99 -11.89
CA LEU A 271 -8.81 -36.16 -12.64
C LEU A 271 -9.39 -37.24 -11.72
N ASP A 272 -8.74 -37.50 -10.59
CA ASP A 272 -9.20 -38.46 -9.59
C ASP A 272 -10.53 -38.03 -8.94
N SER A 273 -10.72 -36.74 -8.68
CA SER A 273 -12.00 -36.20 -8.16
C SER A 273 -13.17 -36.31 -9.14
N LEU A 274 -12.88 -36.59 -10.42
CA LEU A 274 -13.87 -36.74 -11.50
C LEU A 274 -14.18 -38.21 -11.82
N LYS A 275 -13.59 -39.18 -11.11
CA LYS A 275 -13.93 -40.61 -11.24
C LYS A 275 -15.29 -40.88 -10.64
#